data_AF-A0A087AHS8-F1
#
_entry.id   AF-A0A087AHS8-F1
#
_cell.length_a   1.000
_cell.length_b   1.000
_cell.length_c   1.000
_cell.angle_alpha   90.00
_cell.angle_beta   90.00
_cell.angle_gamma   90.00
#
_symmetry.space_group_name_H-M   'P 1'
#
loop_
_entity.id
_entity.type
_entity.pdbx_description
1 polymer ?
#
loop_
_entity_poly.entity_id
_entity_poly.type
_entity_poly.pdbx_seq_one_letter_code
_entity_poly.pdbx_strand_id
1 'polypeptide(L)'
;MNCEQCGKPLPARYGKGRPAHYCSDSCKQAAYRKRKASRMTKNRPHDLDADAFASMADGRFIDVLRVVRDRLMAVFMAEDTPATAIAPISRSLVDVAKQIDDIHAAEDAAAGEIAAAMKDTAEDAGEFNMNDI
;
A
#
# COMPACT_ATOMS: atom_id res chain seq x y z
N MET A 1 -31.86 -31.42 19.77
CA MET A 1 -31.04 -30.21 19.50
C MET A 1 -29.62 -30.50 19.96
N ASN A 2 -28.64 -30.21 19.11
CA ASN A 2 -27.24 -30.58 19.30
C ASN A 2 -26.37 -29.32 19.46
N CYS A 3 -25.25 -29.47 20.14
CA CYS A 3 -24.29 -28.40 20.37
C CYS A 3 -23.63 -27.98 19.06
N GLU A 4 -23.70 -26.69 18.72
CA GLU A 4 -23.08 -26.12 17.53
C GLU A 4 -21.55 -26.21 17.48
N GLN A 5 -20.87 -26.55 18.60
CA GLN A 5 -19.42 -26.69 18.63
C GLN A 5 -18.90 -28.12 18.59
N CYS A 6 -19.60 -29.06 19.22
CA CYS A 6 -19.11 -30.43 19.41
C CYS A 6 -20.13 -31.50 19.01
N GLY A 7 -21.32 -31.14 18.55
CA GLY A 7 -22.35 -32.07 18.08
C GLY A 7 -23.07 -32.89 19.16
N LYS A 8 -22.63 -32.83 20.42
CA LYS A 8 -23.25 -33.53 21.56
C LYS A 8 -24.68 -33.02 21.83
N PRO A 9 -25.58 -33.85 22.38
CA PRO A 9 -26.91 -33.40 22.74
C PRO A 9 -26.82 -32.25 23.75
N LEU A 10 -27.70 -31.27 23.59
CA LEU A 10 -27.80 -30.17 24.55
C LEU A 10 -28.40 -30.66 25.87
N PRO A 11 -28.04 -30.05 27.01
CA PRO A 11 -28.62 -30.40 28.28
C PRO A 11 -30.13 -30.12 28.27
N ALA A 12 -30.91 -31.07 28.80
CA ALA A 12 -32.33 -30.88 29.03
C ALA A 12 -32.51 -29.71 30.00
N ARG A 13 -33.26 -28.68 29.60
CA ARG A 13 -33.59 -27.55 30.47
C ARG A 13 -35.04 -27.65 30.88
N TYR A 14 -35.27 -27.67 32.19
CA TYR A 14 -36.59 -27.54 32.77
C TYR A 14 -36.87 -26.05 33.02
N GLY A 15 -37.84 -25.48 32.30
CA GLY A 15 -38.26 -24.09 32.45
C GLY A 15 -38.60 -23.38 31.13
N LYS A 16 -39.28 -22.23 31.23
CA LYS A 16 -39.55 -21.35 30.10
C LYS A 16 -38.32 -20.47 29.83
N GLY A 17 -37.67 -20.65 28.69
CA GLY A 17 -36.50 -19.87 28.29
C GLY A 17 -36.03 -20.18 26.87
N ARG A 18 -35.10 -19.35 26.35
CA ARG A 18 -34.50 -19.55 25.03
C ARG A 18 -33.71 -20.86 24.99
N PRO A 19 -33.83 -21.67 23.92
CA PRO A 19 -33.04 -22.90 23.78
C PRO A 19 -31.54 -22.59 23.82
N ALA A 20 -30.77 -23.50 24.43
CA ALA A 20 -29.32 -23.42 24.45
C ALA A 20 -28.75 -23.69 23.04
N HIS A 21 -27.58 -23.13 22.75
CA HIS A 21 -26.84 -23.40 21.51
C HIS A 21 -25.60 -24.29 21.75
N TYR A 22 -25.13 -24.33 23.00
CA TYR A 22 -23.93 -25.06 23.41
C TYR A 22 -24.23 -25.94 24.62
N CYS A 23 -23.56 -27.11 24.68
CA CYS A 23 -23.75 -28.06 25.78
C CYS A 23 -23.08 -27.62 27.09
N SER A 24 -22.15 -26.66 27.05
CA SER A 24 -21.37 -26.17 28.19
C SER A 24 -20.77 -24.78 27.92
N ASP A 25 -20.32 -24.10 28.97
CA ASP A 25 -19.56 -22.84 28.84
C ASP A 25 -18.22 -23.03 28.12
N SER A 26 -17.58 -24.20 28.26
CA SER A 26 -16.37 -24.51 27.51
C SER A 26 -16.63 -24.54 26.00
N CYS A 27 -17.75 -25.11 25.55
CA CYS A 27 -18.16 -25.06 24.15
C CYS A 27 -18.52 -23.63 23.72
N LYS A 28 -19.20 -22.86 24.57
CA LYS A 28 -19.48 -21.44 24.27
C LYS A 28 -18.19 -20.63 24.04
N GLN A 29 -17.20 -20.80 24.91
CA GLN A 29 -15.90 -20.13 24.78
C GLN A 29 -15.10 -20.63 23.57
N ALA A 30 -15.14 -21.93 23.27
CA ALA A 30 -14.51 -22.48 22.07
C ALA A 30 -15.13 -21.89 20.78
N ALA A 31 -16.47 -21.75 20.73
CA ALA A 31 -17.18 -21.11 19.63
C ALA A 31 -16.75 -19.65 19.43
N TYR A 32 -16.60 -18.93 20.54
CA TYR A 32 -16.16 -17.54 20.54
C TYR A 32 -14.73 -17.41 20.03
N ARG A 33 -13.80 -18.25 20.53
CA ARG A 33 -12.39 -18.26 20.09
C ARG A 33 -12.27 -18.56 18.59
N LYS A 34 -12.99 -19.55 18.07
CA LYS A 34 -13.02 -19.85 16.62
C LYS A 34 -13.50 -18.66 15.79
N ARG A 35 -14.60 -18.01 16.21
CA ARG A 35 -15.11 -16.80 15.55
C ARG A 35 -14.10 -15.66 15.58
N LYS A 36 -13.46 -15.42 16.73
CA LYS A 36 -12.43 -14.38 16.88
C LYS A 36 -11.20 -14.65 15.99
N ALA A 37 -10.72 -15.89 15.95
CA ALA A 37 -9.60 -16.29 15.08
C ALA A 37 -9.93 -16.13 13.58
N SER A 38 -11.14 -16.48 13.16
CA SER A 38 -11.59 -16.29 11.77
C SER A 38 -11.74 -14.81 11.37
N ARG A 39 -11.98 -13.91 12.33
CA ARG A 39 -12.02 -12.46 12.11
C ARG A 39 -10.61 -11.87 12.07
N MET A 40 -9.72 -12.34 12.94
CA MET A 40 -8.32 -11.90 13.00
C MET A 40 -7.56 -12.25 11.71
N THR A 41 -7.90 -13.36 11.05
CA THR A 41 -7.27 -13.77 9.78
C THR A 41 -7.86 -13.06 8.56
N LYS A 42 -9.10 -12.57 8.63
CA LYS A 42 -9.71 -11.77 7.55
C LYS A 42 -9.32 -10.29 7.59
N ASN A 43 -8.94 -9.77 8.75
CA ASN A 43 -8.56 -8.37 8.97
C ASN A 43 -7.16 -8.25 9.60
N ARG A 44 -6.15 -8.94 9.07
CA ARG A 44 -4.78 -8.44 9.29
C ARG A 44 -4.56 -7.34 8.24
N PRO A 45 -4.28 -6.08 8.61
CA PRO A 45 -3.47 -5.27 7.72
C PRO A 45 -2.18 -6.07 7.51
N HIS A 46 -1.86 -6.40 6.26
CA HIS A 46 -0.59 -7.05 5.97
C HIS A 46 0.53 -6.16 6.54
N ASP A 47 1.47 -6.76 7.26
CA ASP A 47 2.71 -6.06 7.62
C ASP A 47 3.35 -5.67 6.29
N LEU A 48 3.43 -4.37 6.01
CA LEU A 48 4.06 -3.86 4.79
C LEU A 48 5.55 -4.17 4.90
N ASP A 49 6.09 -4.94 3.96
CA ASP A 49 7.53 -5.10 3.80
C ASP A 49 8.15 -3.79 3.29
N ALA A 50 9.47 -3.66 3.43
CA ALA A 50 10.20 -2.47 3.00
C ALA A 50 9.96 -2.17 1.51
N ASP A 51 9.75 -3.21 0.70
CA ASP A 51 9.42 -3.13 -0.72
C ASP A 51 7.99 -2.59 -0.97
N ALA A 52 7.00 -2.96 -0.14
CA ALA A 52 5.67 -2.34 -0.18
C ALA A 52 5.68 -0.89 0.33
N PHE A 53 6.57 -0.55 1.26
CA PHE A 53 6.76 0.83 1.73
C PHE A 53 7.40 1.72 0.63
N ALA A 54 8.40 1.20 -0.10
CA ALA A 54 9.02 1.87 -1.24
C ALA A 54 8.08 1.97 -2.46
N SER A 55 7.30 0.92 -2.73
CA SER A 55 6.26 0.91 -3.78
C SER A 55 5.11 1.89 -3.49
N MET A 56 4.97 2.35 -2.25
CA MET A 56 3.98 3.36 -1.86
C MET A 56 4.50 4.79 -2.03
N ALA A 57 5.82 4.99 -2.14
CA ALA A 57 6.46 6.30 -2.20
C ALA A 57 6.62 6.85 -3.63
N ASP A 58 7.22 6.12 -4.60
CA ASP A 58 7.73 6.82 -5.81
C ASP A 58 7.06 6.48 -7.16
N GLY A 59 6.37 5.35 -7.31
CA GLY A 59 5.75 5.02 -8.62
C GLY A 59 4.44 5.77 -8.93
N ARG A 60 3.71 6.27 -7.93
CA ARG A 60 2.31 6.70 -8.11
C ARG A 60 2.11 8.19 -8.31
N PHE A 61 3.01 9.05 -7.84
CA PHE A 61 2.75 10.49 -7.86
C PHE A 61 3.06 11.11 -9.23
N ILE A 62 4.19 10.72 -9.85
CA ILE A 62 4.52 11.17 -11.21
C ILE A 62 3.49 10.70 -12.24
N ASP A 63 2.97 9.48 -12.11
CA ASP A 63 1.90 8.97 -12.97
C ASP A 63 0.60 9.76 -12.80
N VAL A 64 0.25 10.13 -11.56
CA VAL A 64 -0.89 11.01 -11.30
C VAL A 64 -0.68 12.39 -11.92
N LEU A 65 0.51 12.98 -11.79
CA LEU A 65 0.83 14.28 -12.40
C LEU A 65 0.77 14.21 -13.93
N ARG A 66 1.24 13.13 -14.55
CA ARG A 66 1.11 12.89 -16.01
C ARG A 66 -0.36 12.82 -16.43
N VAL A 67 -1.20 12.10 -15.69
CA VAL A 67 -2.65 12.05 -15.96
C VAL A 67 -3.31 13.42 -15.82
N VAL A 68 -2.96 14.19 -14.78
CA VAL A 68 -3.50 15.53 -14.57
C VAL A 68 -3.07 16.48 -15.70
N ARG A 69 -1.79 16.45 -16.08
CA ARG A 69 -1.26 17.21 -17.22
C ARG A 69 -2.04 16.91 -18.49
N ASP A 70 -2.22 15.63 -18.82
CA ASP A 70 -2.89 15.22 -20.05
C ASP A 70 -4.35 15.67 -20.06
N ARG A 71 -5.03 15.59 -18.91
CA ARG A 71 -6.40 16.08 -18.79
C ARG A 71 -6.48 17.60 -18.91
N LEU A 72 -5.58 18.34 -18.26
CA LEU A 72 -5.52 19.79 -18.35
C LEU A 72 -5.19 20.24 -19.78
N MET A 73 -4.29 19.56 -20.48
CA MET A 73 -3.96 19.84 -21.88
C MET A 73 -5.16 19.57 -22.80
N ALA A 74 -5.87 18.46 -22.59
CA ALA A 74 -7.07 18.15 -23.36
C ALA A 74 -8.16 19.22 -23.19
N VAL A 75 -8.37 19.71 -21.96
CA VAL A 75 -9.29 20.82 -21.71
C VAL A 75 -8.73 22.10 -22.33
N PHE A 76 -7.47 22.45 -22.12
CA PHE A 76 -6.86 23.68 -22.65
C PHE A 76 -6.99 23.81 -24.17
N MET A 77 -6.89 22.69 -24.89
CA MET A 77 -6.98 22.64 -26.35
C MET A 77 -8.41 22.46 -26.89
N ALA A 78 -9.42 22.32 -26.02
CA ALA A 78 -10.81 22.15 -26.45
C ALA A 78 -11.40 23.50 -26.90
N GLU A 79 -12.09 23.49 -28.05
CA GLU A 79 -12.65 24.68 -28.70
C GLU A 79 -13.77 25.35 -27.88
N ASP A 80 -14.43 24.59 -27.01
CA ASP A 80 -15.49 25.05 -26.10
C ASP A 80 -14.96 25.58 -24.76
N THR A 81 -13.63 25.67 -24.59
CA THR A 81 -13.03 26.18 -23.35
C THR A 81 -13.32 27.67 -23.20
N PRO A 82 -13.98 28.09 -22.10
CA PRO A 82 -14.31 29.49 -21.91
C PRO A 82 -13.02 30.29 -21.70
N ALA A 83 -12.96 31.50 -22.27
CA ALA A 83 -11.78 32.38 -22.20
C ALA A 83 -11.33 32.66 -20.76
N THR A 84 -12.26 32.67 -19.80
CA THR A 84 -11.98 32.86 -18.37
C THR A 84 -11.24 31.69 -17.73
N ALA A 85 -11.34 30.48 -18.30
CA ALA A 85 -10.65 29.28 -17.82
C ALA A 85 -9.25 29.10 -18.41
N ILE A 86 -8.91 29.78 -19.50
CA ILE A 86 -7.59 29.66 -20.17
C ILE A 86 -6.46 30.01 -19.19
N ALA A 87 -6.50 31.20 -18.59
CA ALA A 87 -5.45 31.66 -17.67
C ALA A 87 -5.22 30.75 -16.45
N PRO A 88 -6.26 30.29 -15.71
CA PRO A 88 -6.04 29.37 -14.60
C PRO A 88 -5.53 28.00 -15.08
N ILE A 89 -6.04 27.45 -16.19
CA ILE A 89 -5.57 26.18 -16.73
C ILE A 89 -4.09 26.28 -17.15
N SER A 90 -3.68 27.37 -17.81
CA SER A 90 -2.28 27.58 -18.19
C SER A 90 -1.34 27.57 -16.99
N ARG A 91 -1.73 28.21 -15.88
CA ARG A 91 -0.91 28.22 -14.65
C ARG A 91 -0.79 26.83 -14.06
N SER A 92 -1.92 26.12 -13.90
CA SER A 92 -1.92 24.76 -13.40
C SER A 92 -1.09 23.80 -14.26
N LEU A 93 -1.09 23.98 -15.60
CA LEU A 93 -0.23 23.22 -16.50
C LEU A 93 1.26 23.48 -16.26
N VAL A 94 1.65 24.75 -16.11
CA VAL A 94 3.05 25.12 -15.80
C VAL A 94 3.47 24.55 -14.45
N ASP A 95 2.60 24.59 -13.44
CA ASP A 95 2.89 24.06 -12.10
C ASP A 95 3.08 22.54 -12.11
N VAL A 96 2.20 21.81 -12.80
CA VAL A 96 2.32 20.35 -12.94
C VAL A 96 3.56 19.96 -13.75
N ALA A 97 3.88 20.71 -14.81
CA ALA A 97 5.09 20.47 -15.61
C ALA A 97 6.35 20.64 -14.75
N LYS A 98 6.45 21.72 -13.96
CA LYS A 98 7.56 21.94 -13.05
C LYS A 98 7.71 20.80 -12.03
N GLN A 99 6.61 20.34 -11.44
CA GLN A 99 6.67 19.22 -10.49
C GLN A 99 7.18 17.93 -11.14
N ILE A 100 6.81 17.66 -12.39
CA ILE A 100 7.33 16.50 -13.12
C ILE A 100 8.84 16.67 -13.37
N ASP A 101 9.28 17.85 -13.78
CA ASP A 101 10.69 18.14 -14.02
C ASP A 101 11.52 18.05 -12.74
N ASP A 102 11.01 18.55 -11.61
CA ASP A 102 11.66 18.47 -10.30
C ASP A 102 11.82 17.00 -9.86
N ILE A 103 10.81 16.15 -10.09
CA ILE A 103 10.90 14.71 -9.79
C ILE A 103 11.96 14.04 -10.67
N HIS A 104 11.95 14.28 -11.98
CA HIS A 104 12.98 13.72 -12.86
C HIS A 104 14.39 14.20 -12.46
N ALA A 105 14.55 15.48 -12.10
CA ALA A 105 15.83 16.02 -11.64
C ALA A 105 16.31 15.36 -10.33
N ALA A 106 15.38 15.06 -9.42
CA ALA A 106 15.69 14.33 -8.19
C ALA A 106 16.07 12.87 -8.47
N GLU A 107 15.37 12.20 -9.40
CA GLU A 107 15.70 10.84 -9.85
C GLU A 107 17.09 10.78 -10.49
N ASP A 108 17.42 11.73 -11.36
CA ASP A 108 18.72 11.85 -12.03
C ASP A 108 19.85 12.11 -11.02
N ALA A 109 19.61 12.97 -10.02
CA ALA A 109 20.57 13.25 -8.96
C ALA A 109 20.84 12.01 -8.09
N ALA A 110 19.78 11.31 -7.67
CA ALA A 110 19.89 10.08 -6.90
C ALA A 110 20.63 8.98 -7.69
N ALA A 111 20.33 8.83 -8.99
CA ALA A 111 21.04 7.91 -9.86
C ALA A 111 22.53 8.25 -9.99
N GLY A 112 22.88 9.54 -10.07
CA GLY A 112 24.25 10.02 -10.09
C GLY A 112 25.03 9.72 -8.80
N GLU A 113 24.40 9.91 -7.64
CA GLU A 113 25.00 9.58 -6.33
C GLU A 113 25.24 8.08 -6.16
N ILE A 114 24.28 7.25 -6.57
CA ILE A 114 24.42 5.78 -6.54
C ILE A 114 25.56 5.34 -7.47
N ALA A 115 25.64 5.90 -8.68
CA ALA A 115 26.70 5.59 -9.64
C ALA A 115 28.09 6.01 -9.11
N ALA A 116 28.19 7.15 -8.42
CA ALA A 116 29.43 7.60 -7.79
C ALA A 116 29.87 6.67 -6.65
N ALA A 117 28.95 6.32 -5.74
CA ALA A 117 29.24 5.39 -4.63
C ALA A 117 29.66 3.98 -5.14
N MET A 118 29.04 3.51 -6.23
CA MET A 118 29.44 2.25 -6.88
C MET A 118 30.84 2.31 -7.50
N LYS A 119 31.29 3.49 -7.94
CA LYS A 119 32.63 3.66 -8.50
C LYS A 119 33.71 3.65 -7.42
N ASP A 120 33.47 4.33 -6.31
CA ASP A 120 34.42 4.40 -5.18
C ASP A 120 34.70 3.02 -4.58
N THR A 121 33.67 2.17 -4.46
CA THR A 121 33.83 0.78 -3.97
C THR A 121 34.57 -0.15 -4.93
N ALA A 122 34.60 0.17 -6.22
CA ALA A 122 35.33 -0.61 -7.23
C ALA A 122 36.82 -0.26 -7.27
N GLU A 123 37.20 0.96 -6.91
CA GLU A 123 38.60 1.41 -6.86
C GLU A 123 39.32 0.81 -5.63
N ASP A 124 38.66 0.70 -4.47
CA ASP A 124 39.22 0.09 -3.25
C ASP A 124 39.43 -1.44 -3.33
N ALA A 125 38.71 -2.14 -4.22
CA ALA A 125 38.85 -3.59 -4.41
C ALA A 125 40.05 -3.97 -5.30
N GLY A 126 40.68 -2.99 -5.96
CA GLY A 126 41.77 -3.20 -6.92
C GLY A 126 43.19 -3.28 -6.32
N GLU A 127 43.36 -3.01 -5.03
CA GLU A 127 44.70 -2.85 -4.41
C GLU A 127 45.21 -4.08 -3.61
N PHE A 128 44.51 -5.21 -3.59
CA PHE A 128 45.07 -6.43 -2.97
C PHE A 128 46.02 -7.15 -3.93
N ASN A 129 47.27 -6.67 -3.99
CA ASN A 129 48.34 -7.29 -4.76
C ASN A 129 48.80 -8.60 -4.09
N MET A 130 48.56 -9.74 -4.75
CA MET A 130 48.94 -11.07 -4.26
C MET A 130 50.47 -11.34 -4.25
N ASN A 131 51.29 -10.31 -4.47
CA ASN A 131 52.76 -10.37 -4.39
C ASN A 131 53.34 -9.91 -3.04
N ASP A 132 52.52 -9.55 -2.04
CA ASP A 132 52.98 -9.09 -0.72
C ASP A 132 52.99 -10.19 0.38
N ILE A 133 53.15 -11.48 0.01
CA ILE A 133 53.38 -12.61 0.97
C ILE A 133 54.69 -13.32 0.65
#